data_AF-C7TNV7-F1
#
_entry.id   AF-C7TNV7-F1
#
_cell.length_a   1.000
_cell.length_b   1.000
_cell.length_c   1.000
_cell.angle_alpha   90.00
_cell.angle_beta   90.00
_cell.angle_gamma   90.00
#
_symmetry.space_group_name_H-M   'P 1'
#
loop_
_entity.id
_entity.type
_entity.pdbx_description
1 polymer ?
#
loop_
_entity_poly.entity_id
_entity_poly.type
_entity_poly.pdbx_seq_one_letter_code
_entity_poly.pdbx_strand_id
1 'polypeptide(L)'
;MTRSSSRQVQLFDASSLHEIHTQQIDSGTQPLVPYYDYDSSVLFLSGKGSRIINMYEVCYDPPYLLPLTPYVSPCIGQAIAFHNKKMCDVMAVEFQRAWRLSEKSIEQLVFRVPRVKKDVFQSDLFPDALVTWRPVMTADEWLAGSTKTPHFESLKPDGVSALGDVLKVTSVLSTALSSAAALPKSVISEPKSKPAVKLEASLQKAEDIWSAKIKDHTLEQDVMEGVSEEEWTEAL
;
A
#
# COMPACT_ATOMS: atom_id res chain seq x y z
N MET A 1 -19.65 -34.21 4.75
CA MET A 1 -18.54 -33.25 4.56
C MET A 1 -18.62 -32.21 5.65
N THR A 2 -17.53 -31.96 6.38
CA THR A 2 -17.44 -30.85 7.33
C THR A 2 -17.23 -29.54 6.56
N ARG A 3 -18.14 -28.57 6.72
CA ARG A 3 -18.05 -27.28 6.02
C ARG A 3 -17.04 -26.37 6.76
N SER A 4 -15.78 -26.41 6.35
CA SER A 4 -14.72 -25.55 6.92
C SER A 4 -14.83 -24.12 6.41
N SER A 5 -14.78 -23.15 7.32
CA SER A 5 -14.62 -21.73 7.00
C SER A 5 -13.13 -21.36 7.07
N SER A 6 -12.58 -20.83 5.99
CA SER A 6 -11.20 -20.33 5.91
C SER A 6 -11.20 -18.90 5.41
N ARG A 7 -10.39 -18.05 6.05
CA ARG A 7 -10.13 -16.68 5.58
C ARG A 7 -8.99 -16.73 4.57
N GLN A 8 -9.16 -16.00 3.48
CA GLN A 8 -8.17 -15.89 2.42
C GLN A 8 -8.05 -14.43 1.99
N VAL A 9 -6.93 -14.09 1.37
CA VAL A 9 -6.75 -12.86 0.61
C VAL A 9 -6.54 -13.23 -0.85
N GLN A 10 -7.08 -12.41 -1.75
CA GLN A 10 -7.01 -12.63 -3.19
C GLN A 10 -6.50 -11.35 -3.86
N LEU A 11 -5.63 -11.53 -4.85
CA LEU A 11 -5.12 -10.48 -5.72
C LEU A 11 -5.78 -10.63 -7.09
N PHE A 12 -6.31 -9.53 -7.63
CA PHE A 12 -6.97 -9.50 -8.92
C PHE A 12 -6.31 -8.46 -9.84
N ASP A 13 -6.33 -8.72 -11.14
CA ASP A 13 -6.02 -7.70 -12.13
C ASP A 13 -7.17 -6.68 -12.19
N ALA A 14 -6.87 -5.40 -11.99
CA ALA A 14 -7.91 -4.35 -11.89
C ALA A 14 -8.65 -4.07 -13.22
N SER A 15 -8.09 -4.47 -14.37
CA SER A 15 -8.68 -4.21 -15.69
C SER A 15 -9.56 -5.35 -16.19
N SER A 16 -9.17 -6.59 -15.90
CA SER A 16 -9.83 -7.81 -16.36
C SER A 16 -10.59 -8.56 -15.26
N LEU A 17 -10.41 -8.17 -13.99
CA LEU A 17 -10.93 -8.83 -12.80
C LEU A 17 -10.55 -10.32 -12.69
N HIS A 18 -9.48 -10.73 -13.36
CA HIS A 18 -8.94 -12.09 -13.29
C HIS A 18 -8.18 -12.29 -11.98
N GLU A 19 -8.39 -13.43 -11.31
CA GLU A 19 -7.64 -13.80 -10.11
C GLU A 19 -6.17 -14.07 -10.46
N ILE A 20 -5.26 -13.29 -9.88
CA ILE A 20 -3.81 -13.46 -10.04
C ILE A 20 -3.29 -14.47 -9.02
N HIS A 21 -3.78 -14.38 -7.77
CA HIS A 21 -3.29 -15.18 -6.67
C HIS A 21 -4.31 -15.26 -5.52
N THR A 22 -4.39 -16.43 -4.87
CA THR A 22 -5.14 -16.62 -3.61
C THR A 22 -4.21 -17.19 -2.54
N GLN A 23 -4.15 -16.51 -1.40
CA GLN A 23 -3.41 -16.94 -0.21
C GLN A 23 -4.39 -17.21 0.94
N GLN A 24 -4.47 -18.46 1.38
CA GLN A 24 -5.20 -18.82 2.60
C GLN A 24 -4.45 -18.30 3.83
N ILE A 25 -5.18 -17.70 4.78
CA ILE A 25 -4.63 -17.06 5.98
C ILE A 25 -4.80 -17.96 7.21
N ASP A 26 -6.04 -18.26 7.60
CA ASP A 26 -6.39 -19.11 8.74
C ASP A 26 -7.86 -19.56 8.69
N SER A 27 -8.36 -20.19 9.76
CA SER A 27 -9.75 -20.65 9.91
C SER A 27 -10.60 -19.75 10.82
N GLY A 28 -10.26 -18.46 10.93
CA GLY A 28 -11.04 -17.49 11.72
C GLY A 28 -12.42 -17.20 11.11
N THR A 29 -13.34 -16.69 11.93
CA THR A 29 -14.72 -16.36 11.49
C THR A 29 -14.94 -14.87 11.23
N GLN A 30 -14.16 -14.00 11.87
CA GLN A 30 -14.29 -12.55 11.71
C GLN A 30 -13.60 -12.08 10.42
N PRO A 31 -14.20 -11.18 9.62
CA PRO A 31 -13.55 -10.63 8.43
C PRO A 31 -12.16 -10.07 8.72
N LEU A 32 -11.26 -10.23 7.75
CA LEU A 32 -9.97 -9.55 7.77
C LEU A 32 -10.15 -8.12 7.26
N VAL A 33 -9.56 -7.16 7.96
CA VAL A 33 -9.47 -5.76 7.53
C VAL A 33 -8.08 -5.53 6.96
N PRO A 34 -7.96 -5.36 5.63
CA PRO A 34 -6.68 -5.06 4.99
C PRO A 34 -6.31 -3.58 5.18
N TYR A 35 -5.02 -3.33 5.38
CA TYR A 35 -4.41 -2.01 5.23
C TYR A 35 -3.14 -2.16 4.39
N TYR A 36 -3.02 -1.39 3.32
CA TYR A 36 -1.89 -1.45 2.40
C TYR A 36 -1.06 -0.16 2.52
N ASP A 37 0.22 -0.32 2.85
CA ASP A 37 1.21 0.76 2.85
C ASP A 37 1.86 0.84 1.47
N TYR A 38 1.41 1.80 0.66
CA TYR A 38 1.86 2.01 -0.72
C TYR A 38 3.36 2.22 -0.87
N ASP A 39 4.04 2.75 0.16
CA ASP A 39 5.44 3.15 0.07
C ASP A 39 6.40 1.98 0.40
N SER A 40 5.96 1.04 1.23
CA SER A 40 6.73 -0.18 1.56
C SER A 40 6.21 -1.44 0.86
N SER A 41 5.11 -1.33 0.12
CA SER A 41 4.33 -2.44 -0.44
C SER A 41 3.87 -3.48 0.58
N VAL A 42 3.73 -3.10 1.87
CA VAL A 42 3.31 -4.04 2.92
C VAL A 42 1.80 -4.03 3.11
N LEU A 43 1.20 -5.21 2.94
CA LEU A 43 -0.19 -5.50 3.30
C LEU A 43 -0.26 -6.03 4.74
N PHE A 44 -0.99 -5.31 5.59
CA PHE A 44 -1.36 -5.71 6.95
C PHE A 44 -2.77 -6.29 6.94
N LEU A 45 -2.93 -7.51 7.44
CA LEU A 45 -4.24 -8.17 7.62
C LEU A 45 -4.54 -8.30 9.12
N SER A 46 -5.49 -7.48 9.57
CA SER A 46 -5.97 -7.45 10.96
C SER A 46 -7.40 -8.01 11.07
N GLY A 47 -7.92 -8.22 12.27
CA GLY A 47 -9.33 -8.58 12.45
C GLY A 47 -9.81 -8.38 13.88
N LYS A 48 -11.08 -7.99 14.04
CA LYS A 48 -11.73 -7.90 15.36
C LYS A 48 -11.70 -9.27 16.04
N GLY A 49 -11.40 -9.30 17.33
CA GLY A 49 -11.22 -10.55 18.07
C GLY A 49 -9.85 -11.21 17.85
N SER A 50 -8.98 -10.68 16.98
CA SER A 50 -7.65 -11.23 16.74
C SER A 50 -6.60 -10.73 17.73
N ARG A 51 -5.63 -11.60 18.01
CA ARG A 51 -4.34 -11.25 18.62
C ARG A 51 -3.24 -11.04 17.59
N ILE A 52 -3.44 -11.55 16.36
CA ILE A 52 -2.45 -11.61 15.31
C ILE A 52 -2.77 -10.54 14.25
N ILE A 53 -1.74 -9.84 13.80
CA ILE A 53 -1.75 -9.05 12.56
C ILE A 53 -0.79 -9.78 11.60
N ASN A 54 -1.36 -10.39 10.56
CA ASN A 54 -0.54 -11.01 9.51
C ASN A 54 -0.03 -9.93 8.57
N MET A 55 1.18 -10.12 8.03
CA MET A 55 1.87 -9.12 7.22
C MET A 55 2.46 -9.79 5.99
N TYR A 56 2.31 -9.17 4.83
CA TYR A 56 2.84 -9.65 3.56
C TYR A 56 3.46 -8.48 2.80
N GLU A 57 4.63 -8.68 2.20
CA GLU A 57 5.15 -7.80 1.16
C GLU A 57 4.48 -8.19 -0.17
N VAL A 58 3.90 -7.21 -0.85
CA VAL A 58 3.19 -7.40 -2.12
C VAL A 58 4.18 -7.17 -3.27
N CYS A 59 4.31 -8.16 -4.15
CA CYS A 59 5.21 -8.15 -5.28
C CYS A 59 4.45 -8.21 -6.61
N TYR A 60 5.04 -7.64 -7.67
CA TYR A 60 4.50 -7.73 -9.03
C TYR A 60 4.64 -9.14 -9.65
N ASP A 61 5.59 -9.92 -9.15
CA ASP A 61 5.92 -11.27 -9.64
C ASP A 61 5.56 -12.35 -8.59
N PRO A 62 5.36 -13.62 -9.02
CA PRO A 62 5.17 -14.75 -8.11
C PRO A 62 6.27 -14.83 -7.03
N PRO A 63 5.93 -15.11 -5.75
CA PRO A 63 4.64 -15.60 -5.27
C PRO A 63 3.59 -14.52 -4.96
N TYR A 64 3.81 -13.25 -5.36
CA TYR A 64 2.94 -12.09 -5.16
C TYR A 64 2.73 -11.63 -3.71
N LEU A 65 2.64 -12.54 -2.74
CA LEU A 65 2.50 -12.24 -1.32
C LEU A 65 3.61 -12.94 -0.54
N LEU A 66 4.71 -12.23 -0.28
CA LEU A 66 5.82 -12.74 0.53
C LEU A 66 5.48 -12.58 2.03
N PRO A 67 5.38 -13.67 2.82
CA PRO A 67 5.01 -13.59 4.23
C PRO A 67 6.11 -12.90 5.05
N LEU A 68 5.72 -11.88 5.80
CA LEU A 68 6.55 -11.24 6.83
C LEU A 68 6.21 -11.79 8.21
N THR A 69 7.10 -11.59 9.19
CA THR A 69 6.86 -12.00 10.57
C THR A 69 5.60 -11.31 11.13
N PRO A 70 4.55 -12.06 11.52
CA PRO A 70 3.31 -11.47 12.02
C PRO A 70 3.52 -10.86 13.40
N TYR A 71 2.81 -9.78 13.70
CA TYR A 71 2.73 -9.26 15.07
C TYR A 71 1.72 -10.07 15.88
N VAL A 72 2.10 -10.47 17.10
CA VAL A 72 1.25 -11.22 18.03
C VAL A 72 1.15 -10.47 19.35
N SER A 73 -0.05 -9.96 19.65
CA SER A 73 -0.37 -9.29 20.90
C SER A 73 -0.69 -10.28 22.03
N PRO A 74 -0.36 -9.97 23.30
CA PRO A 74 -0.81 -10.79 24.44
C PRO A 74 -2.33 -10.78 24.62
N CYS A 75 -3.01 -9.66 24.31
CA CYS A 75 -4.44 -9.47 24.50
C CYS A 75 -5.21 -9.46 23.16
N ILE A 76 -6.53 -9.68 23.21
CA ILE A 76 -7.41 -9.59 22.04
C ILE A 76 -7.63 -8.11 21.63
N GLY A 77 -7.64 -7.86 20.32
CA GLY A 77 -7.86 -6.53 19.74
C GLY A 77 -9.28 -6.37 19.23
N GLN A 78 -9.81 -5.15 19.34
CA GLN A 78 -11.12 -4.76 18.83
C GLN A 78 -11.02 -4.05 17.48
N ALA A 79 -10.03 -3.17 17.33
CA ALA A 79 -9.77 -2.37 16.13
C ALA A 79 -8.28 -1.98 16.02
N ILE A 80 -7.87 -1.53 14.84
CA ILE A 80 -6.57 -0.91 14.59
C ILE A 80 -6.73 0.26 13.61
N ALA A 81 -6.03 1.35 13.85
CA ALA A 81 -5.95 2.51 12.96
C ALA A 81 -4.47 2.82 12.67
N PHE A 82 -4.12 2.85 11.39
CA PHE A 82 -2.76 3.13 10.93
C PHE A 82 -2.56 4.64 10.72
N HIS A 83 -1.36 5.15 11.02
CA HIS A 83 -1.00 6.54 10.78
C HIS A 83 -0.57 6.79 9.33
N ASN A 84 -0.70 8.04 8.89
CA ASN A 84 -0.07 8.54 7.67
C ASN A 84 1.46 8.44 7.76
N LYS A 85 2.12 8.17 6.63
CA LYS A 85 3.57 7.96 6.56
C LYS A 85 4.41 9.06 7.22
N LYS A 86 3.98 10.33 7.07
CA LYS A 86 4.59 11.52 7.68
C LYS A 86 4.74 11.45 9.22
N MET A 87 4.00 10.60 9.92
CA MET A 87 4.10 10.42 11.38
C MET A 87 5.14 9.37 11.80
N CYS A 88 5.77 8.66 10.87
CA CYS A 88 6.77 7.64 11.15
C CYS A 88 8.16 8.26 11.39
N ASP A 89 8.90 7.71 12.36
CA ASP A 89 10.29 8.09 12.60
C ASP A 89 11.25 7.37 11.62
N VAL A 90 11.48 8.00 10.47
CA VAL A 90 12.36 7.47 9.42
C VAL A 90 13.80 7.27 9.89
N MET A 91 14.27 8.00 10.89
CA MET A 91 15.63 7.86 11.44
C MET A 91 15.71 6.65 12.40
N ALA A 92 14.64 6.35 13.12
CA ALA A 92 14.50 5.08 13.86
C ALA A 92 14.33 3.85 12.95
N VAL A 93 14.19 4.07 11.63
CA VAL A 93 13.86 3.07 10.58
C VAL A 93 12.46 2.48 10.81
N GLU A 94 11.53 3.35 11.21
CA GLU A 94 10.11 3.07 11.36
C GLU A 94 9.39 3.29 10.04
N PHE A 95 8.81 2.24 9.47
CA PHE A 95 8.11 2.32 8.18
C PHE A 95 6.59 2.43 8.32
N GLN A 96 6.04 2.03 9.47
CA GLN A 96 4.62 2.17 9.76
C GLN A 96 4.36 2.31 11.26
N ARG A 97 3.34 3.11 11.61
CA ARG A 97 2.81 3.28 12.98
C ARG A 97 1.32 3.00 13.01
N ALA A 98 0.82 2.45 14.12
CA ALA A 98 -0.62 2.28 14.33
C ALA A 98 -1.02 2.47 15.80
N TRP A 99 -2.30 2.73 16.02
CA TRP A 99 -2.97 2.62 17.31
C TRP A 99 -3.87 1.41 17.29
N ARG A 100 -3.69 0.47 18.23
CA ARG A 100 -4.53 -0.71 18.37
C ARG A 100 -5.40 -0.58 19.62
N LEU A 101 -6.70 -0.80 19.46
CA LEU A 101 -7.66 -0.82 20.56
C LEU A 101 -7.76 -2.24 21.11
N SER A 102 -7.45 -2.41 22.40
CA SER A 102 -7.78 -3.60 23.18
C SER A 102 -9.06 -3.38 23.99
N GLU A 103 -9.46 -4.38 24.78
CA GLU A 103 -10.59 -4.26 25.72
C GLU A 103 -10.41 -3.13 26.76
N LYS A 104 -9.17 -2.81 27.16
CA LYS A 104 -8.89 -1.98 28.35
C LYS A 104 -7.98 -0.78 28.09
N SER A 105 -7.37 -0.71 26.90
CA SER A 105 -6.39 0.33 26.56
C SER A 105 -6.24 0.48 25.05
N ILE A 106 -5.71 1.64 24.64
CA ILE A 106 -5.18 1.88 23.30
C ILE A 106 -3.66 1.73 23.39
N GLU A 107 -3.07 0.86 22.58
CA GLU A 107 -1.62 0.62 22.52
C GLU A 107 -1.03 1.16 21.21
N GLN A 108 0.18 1.74 21.29
CA GLN A 108 0.92 2.18 20.11
C GLN A 108 1.72 1.01 19.53
N LEU A 109 1.47 0.70 18.26
CA LEU A 109 2.28 -0.25 17.49
C LEU A 109 3.24 0.51 16.58
N VAL A 110 4.47 0.03 16.52
CA VAL A 110 5.55 0.66 15.77
C VAL A 110 6.33 -0.41 15.01
N PHE A 111 6.22 -0.40 13.68
CA PHE A 111 6.84 -1.38 12.80
C PHE A 111 8.16 -0.82 12.25
N ARG A 112 9.25 -1.55 12.45
CA ARG A 112 10.62 -1.11 12.10
C ARG A 112 11.36 -2.19 11.33
N VAL A 113 12.21 -1.77 10.40
CA VAL A 113 13.17 -2.68 9.74
C VAL A 113 14.48 -2.69 10.54
N PRO A 114 15.03 -3.85 10.92
CA PRO A 114 16.29 -3.93 11.64
C PRO A 114 17.47 -3.52 10.73
N ARG A 115 17.99 -2.32 10.94
CA ARG A 115 19.21 -1.81 10.27
C ARG A 115 20.31 -1.52 11.28
N VAL A 116 21.55 -1.83 10.89
CA VAL A 116 22.77 -1.65 11.70
C VAL A 116 23.19 -0.17 11.74
N LYS A 117 23.05 0.54 10.61
CA LYS A 117 23.35 1.97 10.47
C LYS A 117 22.04 2.76 10.47
N LYS A 118 21.88 3.66 11.43
CA LYS A 118 20.71 4.54 11.63
C LYS A 118 21.06 6.03 11.67
N ASP A 119 22.35 6.31 11.53
CA ASP A 119 22.98 7.62 11.40
C ASP A 119 22.72 8.29 10.03
N VAL A 120 22.27 7.50 9.04
CA VAL A 120 21.95 7.96 7.68
C VAL A 120 20.53 7.56 7.28
N PHE A 121 19.88 8.42 6.50
CA PHE A 121 18.53 8.15 6.00
C PHE A 121 18.54 6.96 5.03
N GLN A 122 17.67 5.97 5.30
CA GLN A 122 17.58 4.73 4.53
C GLN A 122 16.73 4.95 3.25
N SER A 123 17.30 5.66 2.27
CA SER A 123 16.63 6.00 0.99
C SER A 123 16.22 4.79 0.15
N ASP A 124 16.69 3.60 0.49
CA ASP A 124 16.30 2.32 -0.11
C ASP A 124 15.04 1.71 0.52
N LEU A 125 14.68 2.12 1.74
CA LEU A 125 13.45 1.72 2.43
C LEU A 125 12.37 2.82 2.39
N PHE A 126 12.79 4.08 2.28
CA PHE A 126 11.93 5.24 2.23
C PHE A 126 12.04 5.91 0.86
N PRO A 127 11.28 5.43 -0.16
CA PRO A 127 11.08 6.20 -1.39
C PRO A 127 10.31 7.50 -1.08
N ASP A 128 10.13 8.35 -2.10
CA ASP A 128 9.23 9.49 -1.96
C ASP A 128 7.81 8.98 -1.68
N ALA A 129 7.25 9.38 -0.55
CA ALA A 129 6.05 8.78 0.04
C ALA A 129 4.77 9.39 -0.56
N LEU A 130 3.75 8.55 -0.77
CA LEU A 130 2.45 8.99 -1.26
C LEU A 130 1.78 9.94 -0.26
N VAL A 131 1.37 11.11 -0.75
CA VAL A 131 0.88 12.21 0.08
C VAL A 131 -0.61 12.04 0.35
N THR A 132 -0.93 11.27 1.38
CA THR A 132 -2.33 11.01 1.80
C THR A 132 -2.91 12.10 2.71
N TRP A 133 -2.08 13.03 3.21
CA TRP A 133 -2.46 14.07 4.17
C TRP A 133 -2.74 15.45 3.53
N ARG A 134 -2.75 15.55 2.19
CA ARG A 134 -3.13 16.76 1.45
C ARG A 134 -4.00 16.40 0.24
N PRO A 135 -5.03 17.20 -0.09
CA PRO A 135 -5.77 17.03 -1.33
C PRO A 135 -4.89 17.40 -2.54
N VAL A 136 -4.99 16.61 -3.61
CA VAL A 136 -4.31 16.88 -4.90
C VAL A 136 -5.15 17.82 -5.79
N MET A 137 -6.47 17.79 -5.61
CA MET A 137 -7.45 18.64 -6.32
C MET A 137 -8.61 19.02 -5.39
N THR A 138 -9.39 20.03 -5.75
CA THR A 138 -10.65 20.35 -5.07
C THR A 138 -11.80 19.43 -5.52
N ALA A 139 -12.90 19.43 -4.78
CA ALA A 139 -14.11 18.70 -5.18
C ALA A 139 -14.66 19.20 -6.52
N ASP A 140 -14.68 20.52 -6.76
CA ASP A 140 -15.19 21.12 -7.99
C ASP A 140 -14.33 20.73 -9.21
N GLU A 141 -13.00 20.72 -9.06
CA GLU A 141 -12.09 20.26 -10.12
C GLU A 141 -12.37 18.79 -10.49
N TRP A 142 -12.56 17.93 -9.49
CA TRP A 142 -12.86 16.52 -9.68
C TRP A 142 -14.23 16.29 -10.35
N LEU A 143 -15.27 16.98 -9.88
CA LEU A 143 -16.63 16.93 -10.45
C LEU A 143 -16.68 17.47 -11.89
N ALA A 144 -15.79 18.40 -12.25
CA ALA A 144 -15.59 18.85 -13.63
C ALA A 144 -14.79 17.85 -14.51
N GLY A 145 -14.45 16.67 -13.98
CA GLY A 145 -13.71 15.63 -14.71
C GLY A 145 -12.19 15.82 -14.74
N SER A 146 -11.61 16.67 -13.88
CA SER A 146 -10.16 16.88 -13.85
C SER A 146 -9.44 15.69 -13.24
N THR A 147 -8.46 15.15 -13.97
CA THR A 147 -7.54 14.12 -13.45
C THR A 147 -6.17 14.75 -13.18
N LYS A 148 -5.66 14.61 -11.94
CA LYS A 148 -4.30 15.02 -11.55
C LYS A 148 -3.53 13.81 -11.03
N THR A 149 -2.24 13.75 -11.31
CA THR A 149 -1.35 12.70 -10.81
C THR A 149 -1.18 12.76 -9.30
N PRO A 150 -1.10 11.63 -8.58
CA PRO A 150 -0.80 11.63 -7.15
C PRO A 150 0.52 12.34 -6.83
N HIS A 151 0.58 13.02 -5.68
CA HIS A 151 1.77 13.72 -5.22
C HIS A 151 2.62 12.80 -4.33
N PHE A 152 3.94 12.85 -4.50
CA PHE A 152 4.91 12.08 -3.71
C PHE A 152 5.93 13.03 -3.10
N GLU A 153 6.31 12.81 -1.84
CA GLU A 153 7.18 13.69 -1.07
C GLU A 153 8.28 12.90 -0.33
N SER A 154 9.52 13.35 -0.44
CA SER A 154 10.61 12.75 0.33
C SER A 154 10.44 12.98 1.82
N LEU A 155 10.51 11.91 2.62
CA LEU A 155 10.47 11.98 4.08
C LEU A 155 11.84 12.23 4.72
N LYS A 156 12.89 12.44 3.91
CA LYS A 156 14.25 12.69 4.39
C LYS A 156 14.31 14.00 5.18
N PRO A 157 14.78 13.99 6.45
CA PRO A 157 14.96 15.24 7.20
C PRO A 157 16.01 16.16 6.57
N ASP A 158 15.86 17.46 6.79
CA ASP A 158 16.82 18.47 6.37
C ASP A 158 18.19 18.25 7.05
N GLY A 159 19.26 18.50 6.30
CA GLY A 159 20.65 18.29 6.78
C GLY A 159 21.10 16.82 6.92
N VAL A 160 20.22 15.82 6.79
CA VAL A 160 20.58 14.40 6.86
C VAL A 160 21.06 13.86 5.51
N SER A 161 22.19 13.15 5.52
CA SER A 161 22.72 12.41 4.36
C SER A 161 21.94 11.12 4.10
N ALA A 162 21.66 10.81 2.84
CA ALA A 162 21.04 9.55 2.43
C ALA A 162 22.07 8.44 2.21
N LEU A 163 21.68 7.19 2.47
CA LEU A 163 22.53 6.01 2.27
C LEU A 163 23.08 5.91 0.84
N GLY A 164 22.25 6.23 -0.17
CA GLY A 164 22.65 6.24 -1.58
C GLY A 164 23.76 7.24 -1.91
N ASP A 165 23.83 8.37 -1.21
CA ASP A 165 24.87 9.39 -1.41
C ASP A 165 26.19 8.96 -0.77
N VAL A 166 26.15 8.38 0.42
CA VAL A 166 27.34 7.86 1.10
C VAL A 166 28.00 6.73 0.30
N LEU A 167 27.20 5.85 -0.31
CA LEU A 167 27.72 4.79 -1.18
C LEU A 167 28.38 5.36 -2.44
N LYS A 168 27.79 6.38 -3.07
CA LYS A 168 28.41 7.10 -4.21
C LYS A 168 29.72 7.77 -3.78
N VAL A 169 29.73 8.53 -2.69
CA VAL A 169 30.94 9.20 -2.17
C VAL A 169 32.06 8.21 -1.86
N THR A 170 31.74 7.07 -1.24
CA THR A 170 32.72 6.01 -0.97
C THR A 170 33.30 5.43 -2.28
N SER A 171 32.46 5.28 -3.31
CA SER A 171 32.88 4.80 -4.64
C SER A 171 33.78 5.79 -5.40
N VAL A 172 33.49 7.09 -5.41
CA VAL A 172 34.42 8.06 -6.02
C VAL A 172 35.73 8.19 -5.25
N LEU A 173 35.73 8.07 -3.92
CA LEU A 173 36.96 8.07 -3.13
C LEU A 173 37.84 6.83 -3.41
N SER A 174 37.25 5.64 -3.56
CA SER A 174 38.01 4.44 -3.95
C SER A 174 38.51 4.51 -5.40
N THR A 175 37.76 5.16 -6.29
CA THR A 175 38.16 5.36 -7.70
C THR A 175 39.29 6.40 -7.82
N ALA A 176 39.28 7.46 -7.00
CA ALA A 176 40.33 8.49 -6.98
C ALA A 176 41.71 7.93 -6.55
N LEU A 177 41.72 6.90 -5.71
CA LEU A 177 42.93 6.17 -5.29
C LEU A 177 43.47 5.18 -6.36
N SER A 178 42.78 5.00 -7.48
CA SER A 178 43.14 4.04 -8.53
C SER A 178 43.48 4.69 -9.89
N SER A 179 43.60 6.01 -9.95
CA SER A 179 43.94 6.75 -11.18
C SER A 179 45.45 6.72 -11.50
N ALA A 180 46.00 5.55 -11.79
CA ALA A 180 47.38 5.36 -12.22
C ALA A 180 47.55 4.32 -13.36
N ALA A 181 46.59 4.23 -14.31
CA ALA A 181 46.76 3.50 -15.57
C ALA A 181 45.81 3.96 -16.69
N ALA A 182 46.31 4.00 -17.93
CA ALA A 182 45.60 4.29 -19.18
C ALA A 182 46.44 3.71 -20.34
N LEU A 183 45.98 3.38 -21.55
CA LEU A 183 44.74 3.57 -22.34
C LEU A 183 44.42 2.22 -23.06
N PRO A 184 43.47 2.07 -24.03
CA PRO A 184 42.47 3.00 -24.61
C PRO A 184 41.02 2.44 -24.69
N LYS A 185 40.14 3.18 -25.38
CA LYS A 185 38.69 3.01 -25.57
C LYS A 185 38.30 1.94 -26.63
N SER A 186 37.09 1.40 -26.52
CA SER A 186 36.28 0.98 -27.68
C SER A 186 34.92 1.69 -27.69
N VAL A 187 34.40 1.97 -28.88
CA VAL A 187 33.15 2.71 -29.15
C VAL A 187 32.06 1.73 -29.57
N ILE A 188 30.78 2.06 -29.29
CA ILE A 188 29.48 1.57 -29.82
C ILE A 188 28.48 1.66 -28.65
N SER A 189 27.29 2.24 -28.66
CA SER A 189 26.55 3.25 -29.44
C SER A 189 25.13 3.22 -28.85
N GLU A 190 24.51 4.35 -28.53
CA GLU A 190 23.11 4.40 -28.04
C GLU A 190 22.09 3.96 -29.11
N PRO A 191 20.87 3.57 -28.70
CA PRO A 191 19.68 3.98 -29.44
C PRO A 191 18.65 4.75 -28.61
N LYS A 192 17.88 5.59 -29.31
CA LYS A 192 17.04 6.67 -28.77
C LYS A 192 15.61 6.24 -28.41
N SER A 193 15.01 7.08 -27.56
CA SER A 193 13.62 7.22 -27.10
C SER A 193 12.45 6.94 -28.08
N LYS A 194 11.37 6.31 -27.53
CA LYS A 194 9.90 6.64 -27.57
C LYS A 194 9.19 6.84 -28.95
N PRO A 195 7.90 6.43 -29.14
CA PRO A 195 6.72 6.98 -28.42
C PRO A 195 5.60 5.97 -28.05
N ALA A 196 4.94 6.04 -26.89
CA ALA A 196 4.02 7.07 -26.38
C ALA A 196 2.64 7.20 -27.09
N VAL A 197 2.40 6.58 -28.26
CA VAL A 197 1.12 6.77 -29.01
C VAL A 197 0.03 5.71 -28.71
N LYS A 198 0.38 4.58 -28.08
CA LYS A 198 -0.53 3.42 -27.96
C LYS A 198 -1.42 3.38 -26.71
N LEU A 199 -1.13 4.20 -25.69
CA LEU A 199 -1.79 4.10 -24.37
C LEU A 199 -3.14 4.83 -24.33
N GLU A 200 -3.20 6.06 -24.83
CA GLU A 200 -4.40 6.91 -24.80
C GLU A 200 -5.59 6.28 -25.56
N ALA A 201 -5.33 5.71 -26.75
CA ALA A 201 -6.35 5.03 -27.56
C ALA A 201 -6.94 3.76 -26.91
N SER A 202 -6.33 3.26 -25.83
CA SER A 202 -6.81 2.08 -25.08
C SER A 202 -7.68 2.45 -23.88
N LEU A 203 -7.42 3.60 -23.25
CA LEU A 203 -8.20 4.10 -22.11
C LEU A 203 -9.58 4.62 -22.55
N GLN A 204 -9.62 5.42 -23.62
CA GLN A 204 -10.87 5.98 -24.17
C GLN A 204 -11.92 4.89 -24.47
N LYS A 205 -11.46 3.71 -24.94
CA LYS A 205 -12.32 2.58 -25.26
C LYS A 205 -12.85 1.80 -24.05
N ALA A 206 -12.28 1.97 -22.86
CA ALA A 206 -12.72 1.27 -21.66
C ALA A 206 -13.89 2.01 -20.98
N GLU A 207 -13.82 3.34 -20.93
CA GLU A 207 -14.81 4.21 -20.27
C GLU A 207 -16.18 4.17 -20.98
N ASP A 208 -16.18 4.09 -22.32
CA ASP A 208 -17.39 4.02 -23.15
C ASP A 208 -18.23 2.73 -22.97
N ILE A 209 -17.68 1.65 -22.40
CA ILE A 209 -18.30 0.32 -22.43
C ILE A 209 -19.13 -0.02 -21.18
N TRP A 210 -18.78 0.51 -20.01
CA TRP A 210 -19.49 0.21 -18.76
C TRP A 210 -20.64 1.18 -18.50
N SER A 211 -20.33 2.48 -18.50
CA SER A 211 -21.26 3.57 -18.20
C SER A 211 -22.49 3.57 -19.12
N ALA A 212 -22.29 3.27 -20.42
CA ALA A 212 -23.35 3.25 -21.41
C ALA A 212 -24.27 2.00 -21.37
N LYS A 213 -23.94 0.98 -20.55
CA LYS A 213 -24.75 -0.23 -20.39
C LYS A 213 -25.75 -0.16 -19.23
N ILE A 214 -25.53 0.73 -18.27
CA ILE A 214 -26.45 0.95 -17.15
C ILE A 214 -27.55 1.91 -17.64
N LYS A 215 -28.64 1.34 -18.15
CA LYS A 215 -29.83 2.09 -18.60
C LYS A 215 -30.88 2.30 -17.51
N ASP A 216 -30.77 1.54 -16.42
CA ASP A 216 -31.64 1.63 -15.26
C ASP A 216 -30.78 2.07 -14.07
N HIS A 217 -31.21 3.13 -13.41
CA HIS A 217 -30.56 3.69 -12.22
C HIS A 217 -31.33 3.35 -10.94
N THR A 218 -32.45 2.65 -11.05
CA THR A 218 -33.25 2.19 -9.91
C THR A 218 -32.53 1.04 -9.24
N LEU A 219 -32.17 1.20 -7.96
CA LEU A 219 -31.58 0.13 -7.17
C LEU A 219 -32.71 -0.78 -6.65
N GLU A 220 -32.43 -2.07 -6.42
CA GLU A 220 -33.41 -2.98 -5.81
C GLU A 220 -33.88 -2.50 -4.42
N GLN A 221 -33.07 -1.66 -3.76
CA GLN A 221 -33.38 -1.01 -2.48
C GLN A 221 -34.44 0.09 -2.61
N ASP A 222 -34.58 0.74 -3.77
CA ASP A 222 -35.59 1.79 -4.00
C ASP A 222 -37.02 1.20 -4.09
N VAL A 223 -37.14 -0.11 -4.29
CA VAL A 223 -38.40 -0.87 -4.38
C VAL A 223 -38.71 -1.61 -3.07
N MET A 224 -37.81 -1.59 -2.09
CA MET A 224 -37.99 -2.27 -0.81
C MET A 224 -38.66 -1.35 0.20
N GLU A 225 -39.97 -1.48 0.36
CA GLU A 225 -40.72 -0.82 1.43
C GLU A 225 -40.23 -1.34 2.79
N GLY A 226 -39.92 -0.43 3.71
CA GLY A 226 -39.43 -0.77 5.03
C GLY A 226 -40.52 -1.39 5.92
N VAL A 227 -40.11 -2.23 6.86
CA VAL A 227 -40.97 -2.75 7.95
C VAL A 227 -41.58 -1.58 8.70
N SER A 228 -42.92 -1.57 8.86
CA SER A 228 -43.62 -0.46 9.50
C SER A 228 -43.31 -0.39 11.00
N GLU A 229 -43.45 0.81 11.59
CA GLU A 229 -43.20 1.03 13.02
C GLU A 229 -44.06 0.11 13.91
N GLU A 230 -45.26 -0.30 13.47
CA GLU A 230 -46.10 -1.23 14.22
C GLU A 230 -45.47 -2.63 14.37
N GLU A 231 -44.88 -3.21 13.32
CA GLU A 231 -44.23 -4.53 13.37
C GLU A 231 -43.02 -4.57 14.33
N TRP A 232 -42.39 -3.42 14.60
CA TRP A 232 -41.32 -3.33 15.62
C TRP A 232 -41.84 -3.37 17.06
N THR A 233 -43.13 -3.08 17.28
CA THR A 233 -43.72 -2.97 18.63
C THR A 233 -44.44 -4.22 19.14
N GLU A 234 -44.79 -5.18 18.27
CA GLU A 234 -45.43 -6.45 18.70
C GLU A 234 -44.46 -7.46 19.34
N ALA A 235 -43.17 -7.13 19.42
CA ALA A 235 -42.12 -8.00 19.98
C ALA A 235 -41.77 -7.72 21.46
N LEU A 236 -42.67 -7.06 22.22
CA LEU A 236 -42.51 -6.69 23.64
C LEU A 236 -43.62 -7.24 24.55
#